data_AF-A0A1F7IGA7-F1
#
_entry.id   AF-A0A1F7IGA7-F1
#
_cell.length_a   1.000
_cell.length_b   1.000
_cell.length_c   1.000
_cell.angle_alpha   90.00
_cell.angle_beta   90.00
_cell.angle_gamma   90.00
#
_symmetry.space_group_name_H-M   'P 1'
#
loop_
_entity.id
_entity.type
_entity.pdbx_description
1 polymer ?
#
loop_
_entity_poly.entity_id
_entity_poly.type
_entity_poly.pdbx_seq_one_letter_code
_entity_poly.pdbx_strand_id
1 'polypeptide(L)'
;MSWYVYGLLASLFLGIYNFLYGLLDKKLQISTILIGIGTGIILTGIIYAVIVRKNIFEFNANWWLPSVIGLTIGIAIIFVIKSFSDPKVKVSQLVPLINTNTLFSVTLGLIIFKEYQSVSLIKVLLGTLLILLGAIVIK
;
A
#
# COMPACT_ATOMS: atom_id res chain seq x y z
N MET A 1 3.22 -11.97 -19.06
CA MET A 1 3.44 -12.19 -17.61
C MET A 1 2.08 -12.11 -16.92
N SER A 2 1.71 -13.08 -16.10
CA SER A 2 0.37 -13.14 -15.50
C SER A 2 0.21 -12.13 -14.35
N TRP A 3 -1.02 -11.67 -14.11
CA TRP A 3 -1.34 -10.64 -13.10
C TRP A 3 -0.87 -11.00 -11.69
N TYR A 4 -0.90 -12.29 -11.32
CA TYR A 4 -0.46 -12.75 -10.01
C TYR A 4 1.05 -12.56 -9.79
N VAL A 5 1.86 -12.55 -10.86
CA VAL A 5 3.30 -12.32 -10.75
C VAL A 5 3.59 -10.86 -10.43
N TYR A 6 2.85 -9.91 -11.04
CA TYR A 6 2.94 -8.50 -10.67
C TYR A 6 2.48 -8.27 -9.23
N GLY A 7 1.47 -9.01 -8.76
CA GLY A 7 1.05 -8.99 -7.35
C GLY A 7 2.15 -9.47 -6.39
N LEU A 8 2.84 -10.57 -6.73
CA LEU A 8 3.96 -11.06 -5.92
C LEU A 8 5.14 -10.08 -5.91
N LEU A 9 5.51 -9.52 -7.07
CA LEU A 9 6.55 -8.49 -7.15
C LEU A 9 6.17 -7.25 -6.33
N ALA A 10 4.92 -6.79 -6.44
CA ALA A 10 4.43 -5.68 -5.62
C ALA A 10 4.56 -5.99 -4.12
N SER A 11 4.20 -7.19 -3.69
CA SER A 11 4.33 -7.60 -2.27
C SER A 11 5.78 -7.57 -1.77
N LEU A 12 6.75 -7.95 -2.61
CA LEU A 12 8.17 -7.87 -2.30
C LEU A 12 8.61 -6.42 -2.07
N PHE A 13 8.29 -5.52 -3.00
CA PHE A 13 8.67 -4.10 -2.87
C PHE A 13 7.95 -3.40 -1.72
N LEU A 14 6.68 -3.73 -1.46
CA LEU A 14 5.93 -3.24 -0.30
C LEU A 14 6.56 -3.75 1.02
N GLY A 15 7.06 -4.99 1.04
CA GLY A 15 7.81 -5.52 2.18
C GLY A 15 9.11 -4.76 2.44
N ILE A 16 9.91 -4.50 1.39
CA ILE A 16 11.14 -3.70 1.48
C ILE A 16 10.82 -2.29 1.96
N TYR A 17 9.80 -1.64 1.38
CA TYR A 17 9.31 -0.32 1.79
C TYR A 17 8.97 -0.26 3.28
N ASN A 18 8.25 -1.26 3.79
CA ASN A 18 7.92 -1.36 5.22
C ASN A 18 9.14 -1.56 6.12
N PHE A 19 10.12 -2.34 5.66
CA PHE A 19 11.40 -2.51 6.36
C PHE A 19 12.17 -1.19 6.45
N LEU A 20 12.22 -0.42 5.35
CA LEU A 20 12.92 0.87 5.30
C LEU A 20 12.34 1.90 6.29
N TYR A 21 11.04 1.86 6.61
CA TYR A 21 10.47 2.69 7.68
C TYR A 21 11.13 2.46 9.04
N GLY A 22 11.48 1.22 9.35
CA GLY A 22 12.18 0.87 10.59
C GLY A 22 13.59 1.47 10.68
N LEU A 23 14.15 1.91 9.56
CA LEU A 23 15.48 2.53 9.47
C LEU A 23 15.44 4.06 9.51
N LEU A 24 14.26 4.69 9.46
CA LEU A 24 14.16 6.15 9.48
C LEU A 24 14.67 6.72 10.81
N ASP A 25 15.43 7.81 10.73
CA ASP A 25 15.76 8.58 11.92
C ASP A 25 14.49 9.23 12.48
N LYS A 26 14.21 8.95 13.75
CA LYS A 26 13.04 9.44 14.49
C LYS A 26 13.03 10.96 14.65
N LYS A 27 14.14 11.64 14.40
CA LYS A 27 14.24 13.11 14.42
C LYS A 27 13.77 13.76 13.12
N LEU A 28 13.58 12.98 12.05
CA LEU A 28 13.09 13.53 10.78
C LEU A 28 11.66 14.04 10.94
N GLN A 29 11.40 15.21 10.36
CA GLN A 29 10.04 15.73 10.30
C GLN A 29 9.18 14.87 9.38
N ILE A 30 7.93 14.63 9.75
CA ILE A 30 6.96 13.86 8.95
C ILE A 30 6.82 14.47 7.54
N SER A 31 6.86 15.80 7.43
CA SER A 31 6.86 16.52 6.15
C SER A 31 8.04 16.14 5.26
N THR A 32 9.26 16.06 5.81
CA THR A 32 10.46 15.64 5.07
C THR A 32 10.32 14.22 4.53
N ILE A 33 9.81 13.30 5.35
CA ILE A 33 9.59 11.90 4.94
C ILE A 33 8.54 11.83 3.83
N LEU A 34 7.41 12.51 3.98
CA LEU A 34 6.34 12.57 2.98
C LEU A 34 6.82 13.15 1.64
N ILE A 35 7.57 14.25 1.67
CA ILE A 35 8.13 14.86 0.46
C ILE A 35 9.13 13.91 -0.20
N GLY A 36 9.98 13.24 0.58
CA GLY A 36 10.91 12.24 0.06
C GLY A 36 10.20 11.07 -0.64
N ILE A 37 9.19 10.50 0.00
CA ILE A 37 8.38 9.42 -0.59
C ILE A 37 7.65 9.92 -1.85
N GLY A 38 7.01 11.08 -1.78
CA GLY A 38 6.31 11.69 -2.92
C GLY A 38 7.22 11.92 -4.11
N THR A 39 8.45 12.39 -3.86
CA THR A 39 9.49 12.55 -4.90
C THR A 39 9.84 11.22 -5.55
N GLY A 40 10.02 10.16 -4.75
CA GLY A 40 10.27 8.80 -5.27
C GLY A 40 9.15 8.26 -6.14
N ILE A 41 7.89 8.52 -5.77
CA ILE A 41 6.70 8.13 -6.56
C ILE A 41 6.67 8.91 -7.88
N ILE A 42 6.90 10.22 -7.86
CA ILE A 42 6.96 11.07 -9.07
C ILE A 42 8.05 10.56 -10.02
N LEU A 43 9.27 10.31 -9.52
CA LEU A 43 10.37 9.80 -10.32
C LEU A 43 10.04 8.43 -10.94
N THR A 44 9.42 7.53 -10.17
CA THR A 44 8.97 6.22 -10.68
C THR A 44 7.96 6.38 -11.82
N GLY A 45 7.02 7.31 -11.70
CA GLY A 45 6.06 7.62 -12.76
C GLY A 45 6.72 8.17 -14.03
N ILE A 46 7.69 9.08 -13.89
CA ILE A 46 8.46 9.64 -15.02
C ILE A 46 9.26 8.53 -15.71
N ILE A 47 10.00 7.70 -14.95
CA ILE A 47 10.78 6.58 -15.49
C ILE A 47 9.86 5.63 -16.26
N TYR A 48 8.71 5.29 -15.69
CA TYR A 48 7.73 4.43 -16.37
C TYR A 48 7.26 5.05 -17.69
N ALA A 49 6.87 6.33 -17.70
CA ALA A 49 6.43 7.04 -18.91
C ALA A 49 7.49 7.03 -20.02
N VAL A 50 8.77 7.23 -19.64
CA VAL A 50 9.92 7.15 -20.56
C VAL A 50 10.09 5.74 -21.13
N ILE A 51 10.02 4.70 -20.29
CA ILE A 51 10.15 3.30 -20.71
C ILE A 51 9.05 2.92 -21.71
N VAL A 52 7.80 3.30 -21.42
CA VAL A 52 6.66 2.98 -22.31
C VAL A 52 6.51 3.95 -23.47
N ARG A 53 7.37 4.98 -23.56
CA ARG A 53 7.35 6.04 -24.59
C ARG A 53 5.99 6.73 -24.71
N LYS A 54 5.34 7.02 -23.58
CA LYS A 54 4.08 7.77 -23.53
C LYS A 54 4.29 9.14 -22.93
N ASN A 55 3.27 10.00 -23.09
CA ASN A 55 3.24 11.31 -22.45
C ASN A 55 3.38 11.15 -20.93
N ILE A 56 4.17 12.02 -20.31
CA ILE A 56 4.38 12.03 -18.86
C ILE A 56 3.09 12.42 -18.13
N PHE A 57 2.32 13.34 -18.72
CA PHE A 57 1.04 13.79 -18.19
C PHE A 57 -0.06 13.58 -19.23
N GLU A 58 -1.18 13.05 -18.75
CA GLU A 58 -2.45 12.99 -19.47
C GLU A 58 -3.51 13.69 -18.60
N PHE A 59 -3.83 14.93 -18.96
CA PHE A 59 -4.88 15.69 -18.28
C PHE A 59 -6.22 15.35 -18.92
N ASN A 60 -7.03 14.55 -18.21
CA ASN A 60 -8.39 14.24 -18.60
C ASN A 60 -9.37 14.54 -17.45
N ALA A 61 -10.68 14.41 -17.71
CA ALA A 61 -11.71 14.68 -16.71
C ALA A 61 -11.63 13.77 -15.47
N ASN A 62 -10.91 12.63 -15.55
CA ASN A 62 -10.77 11.66 -14.47
C ASN A 62 -9.53 11.87 -13.61
N TRP A 63 -8.80 12.98 -13.78
CA TRP A 63 -7.57 13.25 -13.03
C TRP A 63 -7.77 13.44 -11.52
N TRP A 64 -9.02 13.67 -11.10
CA TRP A 64 -9.40 13.68 -9.68
C TRP A 64 -9.17 12.34 -8.99
N LEU A 65 -9.34 11.20 -9.69
CA LEU A 65 -9.25 9.88 -9.07
C LEU A 65 -7.80 9.51 -8.66
N PRO A 66 -6.78 9.63 -9.53
CA PRO A 66 -5.38 9.48 -9.12
C PRO A 66 -4.99 10.44 -7.99
N SER A 67 -5.56 11.65 -7.97
CA SER A 67 -5.32 12.65 -6.93
C SER A 67 -5.87 12.19 -5.57
N VAL A 68 -7.09 11.65 -5.54
CA VAL A 68 -7.70 11.07 -4.32
C VAL A 68 -6.92 9.84 -3.84
N ILE A 69 -6.45 9.00 -4.75
CA ILE A 69 -5.58 7.86 -4.41
C ILE A 69 -4.28 8.37 -3.75
N GLY A 70 -3.65 9.37 -4.35
CA GLY A 70 -2.44 10.03 -3.83
C GLY A 70 -2.63 10.63 -2.44
N LEU A 71 -3.75 11.32 -2.21
CA LEU A 71 -4.08 11.87 -0.89
C LEU A 71 -4.32 10.77 0.14
N THR A 72 -5.04 9.71 -0.23
CA THR A 72 -5.34 8.58 0.66
C THR A 72 -4.06 7.88 1.10
N ILE A 73 -3.12 7.65 0.17
CA ILE A 73 -1.83 7.03 0.54
C ILE A 73 -0.97 7.96 1.38
N GLY A 74 -0.98 9.27 1.10
CA GLY A 74 -0.28 10.27 1.93
C GLY A 74 -0.79 10.28 3.38
N ILE A 75 -2.12 10.24 3.57
CA ILE A 75 -2.75 10.14 4.89
C ILE A 75 -2.36 8.82 5.58
N ALA A 76 -2.41 7.70 4.87
CA ALA A 76 -2.00 6.40 5.42
C ALA A 76 -0.54 6.43 5.89
N ILE A 77 0.36 7.03 5.12
CA ILE A 77 1.78 7.17 5.46
C ILE A 77 1.98 7.98 6.73
N ILE A 78 1.20 9.05 6.97
CA ILE A 78 1.26 9.82 8.21
C ILE A 78 1.04 8.91 9.43
N PHE A 79 0.03 8.05 9.38
CA PHE A 79 -0.26 7.11 10.47
C PHE A 79 0.85 6.08 10.64
N VAL A 80 1.40 5.54 9.55
CA VAL A 80 2.52 4.59 9.60
C VAL A 80 3.76 5.22 10.24
N ILE A 81 4.15 6.42 9.81
CA ILE A 81 5.29 7.16 10.39
C ILE A 81 5.05 7.41 11.88
N LYS A 82 3.84 7.85 12.24
CA LYS A 82 3.47 8.12 13.65
C LYS A 82 3.54 6.85 14.51
N SER A 83 3.15 5.69 13.97
CA SER A 83 3.31 4.40 14.65
C SER A 83 4.79 4.03 14.85
N PHE A 84 5.64 4.21 13.84
CA PHE A 84 7.09 3.96 13.96
C PHE A 84 7.84 4.98 14.82
N SER A 85 7.20 6.11 15.15
CA SER A 85 7.77 7.09 16.08
C SER A 85 7.83 6.56 17.52
N ASP A 86 6.98 5.58 17.88
CA ASP A 86 7.04 4.91 19.18
C ASP A 86 8.22 3.91 19.22
N PRO A 87 9.18 4.07 20.15
CA PRO A 87 10.32 3.16 20.27
C PRO A 87 9.99 1.70 20.59
N LYS A 88 8.80 1.39 21.09
CA LYS A 88 8.38 0.03 21.40
C LYS A 88 7.89 -0.74 20.18
N VAL A 89 7.51 -0.03 19.13
CA VAL A 89 6.94 -0.63 17.93
C VAL A 89 8.02 -1.34 17.11
N LYS A 90 7.79 -2.62 16.84
CA LYS A 90 8.65 -3.44 15.96
C LYS A 90 8.01 -3.58 14.59
N VAL A 91 8.83 -3.54 13.54
CA VAL A 91 8.39 -3.79 12.14
C VAL A 91 7.62 -5.11 12.05
N SER A 92 8.09 -6.16 12.72
CA SER A 92 7.45 -7.47 12.73
C SER A 92 6.03 -7.46 13.28
N GLN A 93 5.67 -6.50 14.15
CA GLN A 93 4.33 -6.36 14.71
C GLN A 93 3.45 -5.41 13.91
N LEU A 94 4.01 -4.29 13.48
CA LEU A 94 3.26 -3.27 12.78
C LEU A 94 2.89 -3.69 11.35
N VAL A 95 3.77 -4.39 10.63
CA VAL A 95 3.53 -4.78 9.23
C VAL A 95 2.32 -5.71 9.07
N PRO A 96 2.15 -6.79 9.88
CA PRO A 96 0.93 -7.59 9.87
C PRO A 96 -0.34 -6.77 10.15
N LEU A 97 -0.27 -5.80 11.06
CA LEU A 97 -1.39 -4.91 11.36
C LEU A 97 -1.73 -4.00 10.17
N ILE A 98 -0.73 -3.41 9.50
CA ILE A 98 -0.95 -2.59 8.30
C ILE A 98 -1.59 -3.43 7.18
N ASN A 99 -1.15 -4.68 7.01
CA ASN A 99 -1.67 -5.59 5.98
C ASN A 99 -3.13 -5.99 6.19
N THR A 100 -3.75 -5.67 7.33
CA THR A 100 -5.20 -5.79 7.50
C THR A 100 -5.99 -4.87 6.55
N ASN A 101 -5.34 -3.86 5.95
CA ASN A 101 -5.91 -3.09 4.84
C ASN A 101 -6.40 -3.98 3.68
N THR A 102 -5.78 -5.15 3.47
CA THR A 102 -6.19 -6.15 2.48
C THR A 102 -7.64 -6.59 2.71
N LEU A 103 -8.04 -6.76 3.97
CA LEU A 103 -9.41 -7.15 4.33
C LEU A 103 -10.41 -6.06 3.94
N PHE A 104 -10.07 -4.80 4.18
CA PHE A 104 -10.87 -3.66 3.76
C PHE A 104 -10.98 -3.60 2.23
N SER A 105 -9.85 -3.73 1.51
CA SER A 105 -9.85 -3.72 0.04
C SER A 105 -10.66 -4.87 -0.56
N VAL A 106 -10.51 -6.09 -0.04
CA VAL A 106 -11.29 -7.25 -0.48
C VAL A 106 -12.77 -7.06 -0.20
N THR A 107 -13.13 -6.59 1.00
CA THR A 107 -14.54 -6.35 1.36
C THR A 107 -15.17 -5.29 0.46
N LEU A 108 -14.49 -4.18 0.24
CA LEU A 108 -14.96 -3.12 -0.68
C LEU A 108 -15.03 -3.61 -2.12
N GLY A 109 -14.06 -4.40 -2.59
CA GLY A 109 -14.08 -4.99 -3.93
C GLY A 109 -15.27 -5.93 -4.14
N LEU A 110 -15.51 -6.83 -3.18
CA LEU A 110 -16.68 -7.71 -3.19
C LEU A 110 -17.98 -6.92 -3.23
N ILE A 111 -18.15 -5.89 -2.40
CA ILE A 111 -19.42 -5.17 -2.28
C ILE A 111 -19.62 -4.17 -3.43
N ILE A 112 -18.65 -3.28 -3.66
CA ILE A 112 -18.78 -2.15 -4.61
C ILE A 112 -18.73 -2.66 -6.05
N PHE A 113 -17.77 -3.54 -6.37
CA PHE A 113 -17.63 -4.09 -7.73
C PHE A 113 -18.44 -5.36 -7.95
N LYS A 114 -19.19 -5.82 -6.94
CA LYS A 114 -20.01 -7.03 -6.99
C LYS A 114 -19.22 -8.30 -7.38
N GLU A 115 -17.94 -8.35 -7.00
CA GLU A 115 -17.05 -9.49 -7.32
C GLU A 115 -17.49 -10.79 -6.65
N TYR A 116 -18.38 -10.75 -5.64
CA TYR A 116 -18.93 -11.94 -4.99
C TYR A 116 -19.60 -12.93 -5.96
N GLN A 117 -19.98 -12.48 -7.15
CA GLN A 117 -20.60 -13.31 -8.19
C GLN A 117 -19.56 -14.07 -9.04
N SER A 118 -18.33 -13.57 -9.13
CA SER A 118 -17.29 -14.09 -10.03
C SER A 118 -16.17 -14.83 -9.29
N VAL A 119 -16.08 -14.68 -7.97
CA VAL A 119 -15.03 -15.32 -7.15
C VAL A 119 -15.60 -16.42 -6.26
N SER A 120 -14.75 -17.40 -5.93
CA SER A 120 -15.08 -18.41 -4.93
C SER A 120 -15.07 -17.78 -3.53
N LEU A 121 -16.26 -17.44 -3.01
CA LEU A 121 -16.43 -16.83 -1.68
C LEU A 121 -15.73 -17.62 -0.57
N ILE A 122 -15.78 -18.96 -0.62
CA ILE A 122 -15.11 -19.82 0.36
C ILE A 122 -13.60 -19.57 0.37
N LYS A 123 -12.96 -19.50 -0.80
CA LYS A 123 -11.51 -19.23 -0.90
C LYS A 123 -11.16 -17.85 -0.37
N VAL A 124 -11.98 -16.85 -0.66
CA VAL A 124 -11.78 -15.47 -0.19
C VAL A 124 -11.94 -15.35 1.33
N LEU A 125 -12.94 -16.04 1.90
CA LEU A 125 -13.15 -16.09 3.34
C LEU A 125 -12.01 -16.80 4.07
N LEU A 126 -11.54 -17.93 3.53
CA LEU A 126 -10.38 -18.64 4.09
C LEU A 126 -9.12 -17.78 4.06
N GLY A 127 -8.86 -17.08 2.94
CA GLY A 127 -7.74 -16.15 2.82
C GLY A 127 -7.83 -15.00 3.85
N THR A 128 -9.01 -14.40 3.97
CA THR A 128 -9.31 -13.35 4.96
C THR A 128 -9.06 -13.83 6.39
N LEU A 129 -9.53 -15.04 6.72
CA LEU A 129 -9.37 -15.62 8.04
C LEU A 129 -7.89 -15.89 8.38
N LEU A 130 -7.10 -16.38 7.42
CA LEU A 130 -5.66 -16.57 7.61
C LEU A 130 -4.93 -15.24 7.84
N ILE A 131 -5.30 -14.17 7.13
CA ILE A 131 -4.73 -12.83 7.35
C ILE A 131 -5.07 -12.31 8.76
N LEU A 132 -6.32 -12.48 9.20
CA LEU A 132 -6.76 -12.09 10.54
C LEU A 132 -6.01 -12.86 11.63
N LEU A 133 -5.89 -14.18 11.49
CA LEU A 133 -5.16 -15.00 12.44
C LEU A 133 -3.68 -14.58 12.52
N GLY A 134 -3.04 -14.30 11.39
CA GLY A 134 -1.68 -13.77 11.35
C GLY A 134 -1.56 -12.44 12.11
N ALA A 135 -2.51 -11.53 11.95
CA ALA A 135 -2.52 -10.26 12.67
C ALA A 135 -2.75 -10.41 14.18
N ILE A 136 -3.61 -11.35 14.60
CA ILE A 136 -3.93 -11.61 16.01
C ILE A 136 -2.74 -12.24 16.75
N VAL A 137 -2.08 -13.23 16.14
CA VAL A 137 -0.97 -13.97 16.78
C VAL A 137 0.24 -13.08 17.09
N ILE A 138 0.42 -12.01 16.32
CA ILE A 138 1.62 -11.16 16.42
C ILE A 138 1.39 -9.94 17.34
N LYS A 139 0.13 -9.65 17.69
CA LYS A 139 -0.25 -8.60 18.63
C LYS A 139 0.04 -9.03 20.07
#